data_AF-A0A7S2S819-F1
#
_entry.id   AF-A0A7S2S819-F1
#
_cell.length_a   1.000
_cell.length_b   1.000
_cell.length_c   1.000
_cell.angle_alpha   90.00
_cell.angle_beta   90.00
_cell.angle_gamma   90.00
#
_symmetry.space_group_name_H-M   'P 1'
#
loop_
_entity.id
_entity.type
_entity.pdbx_description
1 polymer ?
#
loop_
_entity_poly.entity_id
_entity_poly.type
_entity_poly.pdbx_seq_one_letter_code
_entity_poly.pdbx_strand_id
1 'polypeptide(L)'
;TLYLKMRALSSLTRGMVTSRASTYAKPSLDLINTNQAPVTYEENSAVVYEAFITPDEEESIVKDVMKRMRRRRYEQGHWDAVITNYKEIQLMPELLSDGSQSILRKVHSHLEQTHFSEENLVTDFTGEKVPFQWLPCHAIDLQKRGEITAHVDSVKFSGYIVAGLSLLSPSIMRLKPAALTEIDDGNDGIYNTTQENEDSIDKSDIFKTKSLEEAGH
;
A
#
# COMPACT_ATOMS: atom_id res chain seq x y z
N THR A 1 -2.98 10.56 -14.15
CA THR A 1 -1.86 10.27 -13.23
C THR A 1 -1.35 8.89 -13.50
N LEU A 2 -0.03 8.70 -13.65
CA LEU A 2 0.56 7.37 -13.69
C LEU A 2 1.25 7.10 -12.33
N TYR A 3 1.02 5.92 -11.77
CA TYR A 3 1.54 5.52 -10.47
C TYR A 3 2.26 4.17 -10.59
N LEU A 4 3.51 4.11 -10.10
CA LEU A 4 4.25 2.85 -9.96
C LEU A 4 4.23 2.44 -8.50
N LYS A 5 3.54 1.34 -8.20
CA LYS A 5 3.44 0.74 -6.88
C LYS A 5 4.51 -0.33 -6.72
N MET A 6 5.42 -0.12 -5.79
CA MET A 6 6.47 -1.06 -5.38
C MET A 6 6.16 -1.57 -3.97
N ARG A 7 6.42 -2.85 -3.74
CA ARG A 7 6.07 -3.59 -2.52
C ARG A 7 7.22 -4.52 -2.16
N ALA A 8 7.52 -4.67 -0.88
CA ALA A 8 8.55 -5.57 -0.39
C ALA A 8 7.97 -6.52 0.66
N LEU A 9 8.21 -7.81 0.48
CA LEU A 9 8.00 -8.78 1.56
C LEU A 9 9.19 -8.67 2.52
N SER A 10 8.92 -8.36 3.78
CA SER A 10 9.88 -8.45 4.88
C SER A 10 9.22 -9.16 6.07
N SER A 11 9.98 -9.59 7.07
CA SER A 11 9.44 -9.92 8.39
C SER A 11 9.98 -8.84 9.33
N LEU A 12 9.13 -8.01 9.92
CA LEU A 12 9.57 -6.93 10.80
C LEU A 12 9.50 -7.39 12.27
N THR A 13 10.65 -7.37 12.94
CA THR A 13 10.73 -6.99 14.36
C THR A 13 10.94 -5.47 14.44
N ARG A 14 10.47 -4.81 15.50
CA ARG A 14 10.51 -3.35 15.65
C ARG A 14 11.90 -2.92 16.11
N GLY A 15 12.67 -2.22 15.28
CA GLY A 15 13.99 -1.67 15.61
C GLY A 15 14.12 -0.19 15.28
N MET A 16 14.82 0.58 16.13
CA MET A 16 15.10 2.01 15.91
C MET A 16 16.15 2.19 14.81
N VAL A 17 15.89 3.09 13.87
CA VAL A 17 16.86 3.49 12.83
C VAL A 17 17.96 4.34 13.46
N THR A 18 19.22 3.91 13.37
CA THR A 18 20.37 4.74 13.75
C THR A 18 20.84 5.56 12.55
N SER A 19 21.03 6.87 12.75
CA SER A 19 21.38 7.77 11.65
C SER A 19 22.85 7.62 11.26
N ARG A 20 23.12 7.03 10.09
CA ARG A 20 24.34 7.37 9.34
C ARG A 20 24.08 8.64 8.52
N ALA A 21 25.11 9.47 8.35
CA ALA A 21 25.04 10.62 7.45
C ALA A 21 24.74 10.10 6.03
N SER A 22 23.49 10.26 5.62
CA SER A 22 22.95 9.75 4.37
C SER A 22 23.25 10.75 3.25
N THR A 23 23.90 10.29 2.18
CA THR A 23 24.07 11.06 0.93
C THR A 23 22.77 11.13 0.10
N TYR A 24 21.68 10.56 0.62
CA TYR A 24 20.41 10.42 -0.09
C TYR A 24 19.45 11.57 0.22
N ALA A 25 18.46 11.73 -0.67
CA ALA A 25 17.43 12.74 -0.53
C ALA A 25 16.75 12.65 0.84
N LYS A 26 16.51 13.82 1.46
CA LYS A 26 15.71 13.90 2.69
C LYS A 26 14.22 13.99 2.33
N PRO A 27 13.32 13.50 3.19
CA PRO A 27 11.89 13.71 3.00
C PRO A 27 11.51 15.19 2.94
N SER A 28 10.58 15.54 2.04
CA SER A 28 9.95 16.85 1.93
C SER A 28 8.80 16.95 2.93
N LEU A 29 9.11 17.43 4.14
CA LEU A 29 8.14 17.53 5.24
C LEU A 29 7.01 18.56 4.96
N ASP A 30 7.28 19.55 4.13
CA ASP A 30 6.33 20.59 3.70
C ASP A 30 5.22 20.06 2.79
N LEU A 31 5.42 18.89 2.17
CA LEU A 31 4.41 18.21 1.36
C LEU A 31 3.49 17.31 2.19
N ILE A 32 3.69 17.24 3.51
CA ILE A 32 2.91 16.38 4.41
C ILE A 32 2.10 17.26 5.37
N ASN A 33 0.78 17.13 5.31
CA ASN A 33 -0.12 17.81 6.23
C ASN A 33 -0.53 16.86 7.36
N THR A 34 0.01 17.10 8.56
CA THR A 34 -0.26 16.31 9.76
C THR A 34 -1.28 16.94 10.71
N ASN A 35 -1.98 18.01 10.30
CA ASN A 35 -2.93 18.73 11.17
C ASN A 35 -4.09 17.85 11.69
N GLN A 36 -4.38 16.73 11.00
CA GLN A 36 -5.40 15.75 11.39
C GLN A 36 -4.79 14.37 11.67
N ALA A 37 -3.49 14.27 11.86
CA ALA A 37 -2.84 13.01 12.18
C ALA A 37 -3.27 12.51 13.57
N PRO A 38 -3.45 11.19 13.77
CA PRO A 38 -3.72 10.65 15.09
C PRO A 38 -2.53 10.89 16.02
N VAL A 39 -2.77 10.91 17.34
CA VAL A 39 -1.71 11.02 18.36
C VAL A 39 -0.66 9.91 18.29
N THR A 40 -1.00 8.79 17.66
CA THR A 40 -0.11 7.64 17.43
C THR A 40 0.66 7.73 16.11
N TYR A 41 0.53 8.82 15.35
CA TYR A 41 1.25 9.00 14.08
C TYR A 41 2.75 9.11 14.33
N GLU A 42 3.51 8.27 13.64
CA GLU A 42 4.98 8.32 13.65
C GLU A 42 5.46 9.11 12.43
N GLU A 43 6.31 10.13 12.62
CA GLU A 43 6.74 11.03 11.54
C GLU A 43 7.38 10.31 10.34
N ASN A 44 8.03 9.17 10.59
CA ASN A 44 8.70 8.37 9.56
C ASN A 44 7.80 7.29 8.93
N SER A 45 6.53 7.19 9.33
CA SER A 45 5.59 6.17 8.83
C SER A 45 4.99 6.51 7.46
N ALA A 46 4.93 7.80 7.10
CA ALA A 46 4.54 8.27 5.77
C ALA A 46 5.45 9.43 5.38
N VAL A 47 6.17 9.29 4.26
CA VAL A 47 7.14 10.28 3.79
C VAL A 47 6.97 10.56 2.30
N VAL A 48 7.37 11.76 1.87
CA VAL A 48 7.37 12.17 0.46
C VAL A 48 8.78 12.59 0.07
N TYR A 49 9.26 12.14 -1.09
CA TYR A 49 10.51 12.59 -1.70
C TYR A 49 10.18 13.32 -3.00
N GLU A 50 10.19 14.66 -2.94
CA GLU A 50 9.94 15.48 -4.13
C GLU A 50 11.09 15.38 -5.13
N ALA A 51 10.77 15.44 -6.42
CA ALA A 51 11.76 15.42 -7.51
C ALA A 51 12.78 14.27 -7.40
N PHE A 52 12.34 13.12 -6.87
CA PHE A 52 13.20 11.94 -6.66
C PHE A 52 13.84 11.43 -7.96
N ILE A 53 13.09 11.53 -9.06
CA ILE A 53 13.59 11.29 -10.41
C ILE A 53 13.67 12.59 -11.20
N THR A 54 14.60 12.64 -12.16
CA THR A 54 14.72 13.78 -13.08
C THR A 54 13.61 13.75 -14.14
N PRO A 55 13.35 14.87 -14.84
CA PRO A 55 12.41 14.89 -15.96
C PRO A 55 12.75 13.89 -17.07
N ASP A 56 14.04 13.69 -17.37
CA ASP A 56 14.50 12.71 -18.37
C ASP A 56 14.27 11.26 -17.90
N GLU A 57 14.49 11.00 -16.60
CA GLU A 57 14.15 9.72 -15.98
C GLU A 57 12.63 9.46 -16.06
N GLU A 58 11.81 10.47 -15.77
CA GLU A 58 10.35 10.41 -15.88
C GLU A 58 9.91 10.09 -17.31
N GLU A 59 10.42 10.81 -18.31
CA GLU A 59 10.08 10.58 -19.71
C GLU A 59 10.41 9.14 -20.13
N SER A 60 11.58 8.64 -19.74
CA SER A 60 12.04 7.29 -20.06
C SER A 60 11.10 6.22 -19.52
N ILE A 61 10.75 6.28 -18.24
CA ILE A 61 9.89 5.26 -17.61
C ILE A 61 8.44 5.37 -18.08
N VAL A 62 7.92 6.60 -18.27
CA VAL A 62 6.59 6.83 -18.85
C VAL A 62 6.50 6.19 -20.23
N LYS A 63 7.50 6.41 -21.11
CA LYS A 63 7.52 5.85 -22.46
C LYS A 63 7.45 4.32 -22.44
N ASP A 64 8.21 3.69 -21.56
CA ASP A 64 8.23 2.23 -21.40
C ASP A 64 6.90 1.67 -20.90
N VAL A 65 6.32 2.30 -19.89
CA VAL A 65 5.03 1.89 -19.31
C VAL A 65 3.92 2.08 -20.33
N MET A 66 3.84 3.24 -20.98
CA MET A 66 2.80 3.56 -21.96
C MET A 66 2.86 2.64 -23.19
N LYS A 67 4.06 2.26 -23.64
CA LYS A 67 4.24 1.26 -24.72
C LYS A 67 3.56 -0.07 -24.37
N ARG A 68 3.66 -0.50 -23.11
CA ARG A 68 3.09 -1.77 -22.62
C ARG A 68 1.59 -1.67 -22.35
N MET A 69 1.14 -0.51 -21.89
CA MET A 69 -0.28 -0.24 -21.66
C MET A 69 -1.07 0.09 -22.93
N ARG A 70 -0.41 0.26 -24.08
CA ARG A 70 -1.03 0.73 -25.34
C ARG A 70 -2.31 -0.01 -25.75
N ARG A 71 -2.39 -1.31 -25.46
CA ARG A 71 -3.54 -2.16 -25.83
C ARG A 71 -4.53 -2.41 -24.69
N ARG A 72 -4.24 -1.90 -23.48
CA ARG A 72 -5.15 -2.01 -22.34
C ARG A 72 -6.27 -0.98 -22.47
N ARG A 73 -7.46 -1.36 -22.07
CA ARG A 73 -8.62 -0.45 -21.99
C ARG A 73 -8.73 0.06 -20.56
N TYR A 74 -9.34 1.23 -20.41
CA TYR A 74 -9.72 1.71 -19.09
C TYR A 74 -10.89 0.87 -18.56
N GLU A 75 -10.81 0.57 -17.28
CA GLU A 75 -11.75 -0.21 -16.49
C GLU A 75 -12.52 0.75 -15.56
N GLN A 76 -13.82 0.51 -15.43
CA GLN A 76 -14.70 1.38 -14.63
C GLN A 76 -14.58 1.08 -13.13
N GLY A 77 -14.19 -0.14 -12.76
CA GLY A 77 -14.03 -0.56 -11.37
C GLY A 77 -13.20 -1.85 -11.28
N HIS A 78 -12.49 -2.02 -10.17
CA HIS A 78 -11.81 -3.26 -9.80
C HIS A 78 -12.76 -4.16 -8.99
N TRP A 79 -12.45 -5.45 -8.83
CA TRP A 79 -13.34 -6.42 -8.15
C TRP A 79 -13.55 -6.11 -6.66
N ASP A 80 -12.59 -5.43 -6.02
CA ASP A 80 -12.66 -4.91 -4.64
C ASP A 80 -13.25 -3.49 -4.56
N ALA A 81 -13.64 -2.92 -5.71
CA ALA A 81 -14.16 -1.56 -5.87
C ALA A 81 -13.24 -0.42 -5.41
N VAL A 82 -11.94 -0.66 -5.22
CA VAL A 82 -11.02 0.38 -4.68
C VAL A 82 -10.44 1.32 -5.73
N ILE A 83 -10.49 0.95 -7.01
CA ILE A 83 -9.96 1.76 -8.12
C ILE A 83 -11.02 1.93 -9.21
N THR A 84 -11.17 3.16 -9.71
CA THR A 84 -12.10 3.51 -10.80
C THR A 84 -11.42 4.30 -11.92
N ASN A 85 -11.94 4.18 -13.15
CA ASN A 85 -11.44 4.83 -14.37
C ASN A 85 -9.91 4.69 -14.57
N TYR A 86 -9.43 3.46 -14.54
CA TYR A 86 -8.01 3.14 -14.53
C TYR A 86 -7.66 2.05 -15.54
N LYS A 87 -6.38 1.90 -15.87
CA LYS A 87 -5.85 0.66 -16.45
C LYS A 87 -4.59 0.31 -15.69
N GLU A 88 -4.31 -0.97 -15.55
CA GLU A 88 -3.12 -1.44 -14.84
C GLU A 88 -2.37 -2.51 -15.60
N ILE A 89 -1.07 -2.62 -15.32
CA ILE A 89 -0.25 -3.77 -15.66
C ILE A 89 0.72 -4.07 -14.51
N GLN A 90 1.02 -5.35 -14.31
CA GLN A 90 2.22 -5.74 -13.58
C GLN A 90 3.42 -5.63 -14.53
N LEU A 91 4.49 -4.97 -14.08
CA LEU A 91 5.73 -4.80 -14.82
C LEU A 91 6.66 -5.99 -14.57
N MET A 92 7.27 -6.48 -15.65
CA MET A 92 8.43 -7.37 -15.58
C MET A 92 9.68 -6.53 -15.85
N PRO A 93 10.55 -6.31 -14.85
CA PRO A 93 11.73 -5.44 -14.98
C PRO A 93 12.60 -5.77 -16.18
N GLU A 94 12.74 -7.06 -16.51
CA GLU A 94 13.57 -7.58 -17.61
C GLU A 94 13.08 -7.12 -18.98
N LEU A 95 11.82 -6.73 -19.08
CA LEU A 95 11.28 -6.19 -20.33
C LEU A 95 11.59 -4.70 -20.48
N LEU A 96 11.77 -3.96 -19.38
CA LEU A 96 11.97 -2.51 -19.39
C LEU A 96 13.33 -2.12 -19.98
N SER A 97 13.48 -0.90 -20.47
CA SER A 97 14.80 -0.37 -20.88
C SER A 97 15.74 -0.26 -19.69
N ASP A 98 17.05 -0.24 -19.96
CA ASP A 98 18.08 -0.09 -18.92
C ASP A 98 17.89 1.19 -18.08
N GLY A 99 17.42 2.28 -18.69
CA GLY A 99 17.08 3.51 -18.00
C GLY A 99 15.95 3.32 -16.99
N SER A 100 14.84 2.71 -17.40
CA SER A 100 13.71 2.38 -16.51
C SER A 100 14.11 1.41 -15.41
N GLN A 101 14.92 0.38 -15.73
CA GLN A 101 15.43 -0.54 -14.73
C GLN A 101 16.36 0.16 -13.72
N SER A 102 17.16 1.12 -14.17
CA SER A 102 18.03 1.94 -13.30
C SER A 102 17.21 2.76 -12.31
N ILE A 103 16.08 3.32 -12.76
CA ILE A 103 15.14 4.05 -11.89
C ILE A 103 14.56 3.13 -10.81
N LEU A 104 14.10 1.92 -11.18
CA LEU A 104 13.58 0.96 -10.19
C LEU A 104 14.66 0.57 -9.16
N ARG A 105 15.88 0.29 -9.61
CA ARG A 105 17.02 0.02 -8.71
C ARG A 105 17.31 1.21 -7.79
N LYS A 106 17.32 2.44 -8.32
CA LYS A 106 17.50 3.67 -7.54
C LYS A 106 16.44 3.81 -6.44
N VAL A 107 15.17 3.53 -6.75
CA VAL A 107 14.09 3.54 -5.74
C VAL A 107 14.32 2.45 -4.69
N HIS A 108 14.56 1.20 -5.10
CA HIS A 108 14.79 0.09 -4.18
C HIS A 108 15.96 0.36 -3.24
N SER A 109 17.12 0.74 -3.77
CA SER A 109 18.32 1.05 -2.98
C SER A 109 18.10 2.21 -2.02
N HIS A 110 17.33 3.23 -2.40
CA HIS A 110 16.97 4.33 -1.50
C HIS A 110 16.10 3.83 -0.34
N LEU A 111 15.04 3.06 -0.64
CA LEU A 111 14.14 2.53 0.37
C LEU A 111 14.88 1.61 1.35
N GLU A 112 15.65 0.66 0.84
CA GLU A 112 16.50 -0.28 1.62
C GLU A 112 17.38 0.45 2.64
N GLN A 113 17.96 1.59 2.27
CA GLN A 113 18.91 2.31 3.11
C GLN A 113 18.27 3.30 4.08
N THR A 114 17.06 3.77 3.79
CA THR A 114 16.42 4.84 4.56
C THR A 114 15.26 4.37 5.42
N HIS A 115 14.59 3.28 5.02
CA HIS A 115 13.37 2.80 5.67
C HIS A 115 13.50 1.39 6.25
N PHE A 116 14.58 0.67 5.94
CA PHE A 116 14.88 -0.61 6.58
C PHE A 116 16.09 -0.45 7.49
N SER A 117 16.00 -0.95 8.72
CA SER A 117 17.14 -1.04 9.63
C SER A 117 17.91 -2.35 9.39
N GLU A 118 19.22 -2.35 9.66
CA GLU A 118 20.05 -3.57 9.59
C GLU A 118 19.54 -4.69 10.53
N GLU A 119 18.81 -4.33 11.57
CA GLU A 119 18.18 -5.24 12.55
C GLU A 119 16.91 -5.92 12.03
N ASN A 120 16.32 -5.40 10.95
CA ASN A 120 15.10 -5.95 10.31
C ASN A 120 15.42 -6.82 9.09
N LEU A 121 16.71 -7.05 8.82
CA LEU A 121 17.15 -7.99 7.80
C LEU A 121 16.93 -9.40 8.33
N VAL A 122 15.97 -10.11 7.73
CA VAL A 122 15.70 -11.51 8.04
C VAL A 122 17.01 -12.28 7.86
N THR A 123 17.50 -12.92 8.91
CA THR A 123 18.50 -13.97 8.78
C THR A 123 17.76 -15.28 8.59
N ASP A 124 18.18 -16.11 7.63
CA ASP A 124 17.65 -17.47 7.53
C ASP A 124 18.05 -18.30 8.77
N PHE A 125 17.65 -19.57 8.79
CA PHE A 125 17.99 -20.49 9.87
C PHE A 125 19.51 -20.74 10.02
N THR A 126 20.32 -20.28 9.05
CA THR A 126 21.79 -20.35 9.09
C THR A 126 22.43 -19.07 9.63
N GLY A 127 21.64 -18.01 9.87
CA GLY A 127 22.13 -16.71 10.27
C GLY A 127 22.53 -15.82 9.08
N GLU A 128 22.28 -16.25 7.84
CA GLU A 128 22.61 -15.48 6.64
C GLU A 128 21.49 -14.50 6.29
N LYS A 129 21.85 -13.26 5.92
CA LYS A 129 20.90 -12.24 5.50
C LYS A 129 20.12 -12.71 4.26
N VAL A 130 18.82 -12.89 4.41
CA VAL A 130 17.90 -13.13 3.30
C VAL A 130 17.76 -11.83 2.53
N PRO A 131 18.03 -11.83 1.21
CA PRO A 131 17.90 -10.63 0.40
C PRO A 131 16.44 -10.16 0.35
N PHE A 132 16.24 -8.84 0.39
CA PHE A 132 14.91 -8.24 0.20
C PHE A 132 14.30 -8.72 -1.11
N GLN A 133 13.10 -9.30 -1.02
CA GLN A 133 12.34 -9.68 -2.21
C GLN A 133 11.35 -8.56 -2.54
N TRP A 134 11.71 -7.79 -3.56
CA TRP A 134 10.78 -6.85 -4.19
C TRP A 134 9.76 -7.62 -5.01
N LEU A 135 8.47 -7.34 -4.77
CA LEU A 135 7.40 -7.83 -5.62
C LEU A 135 7.41 -7.08 -6.95
N PRO A 136 6.90 -7.68 -8.04
CA PRO A 136 6.82 -6.99 -9.31
C PRO A 136 6.03 -5.68 -9.19
N CYS A 137 6.56 -4.62 -9.79
CA CYS A 137 5.98 -3.28 -9.70
C CYS A 137 4.66 -3.20 -10.48
N HIS A 138 3.63 -2.58 -9.92
CA HIS A 138 2.37 -2.34 -10.63
C HIS A 138 2.34 -0.92 -11.20
N ALA A 139 2.07 -0.80 -12.50
CA ALA A 139 1.82 0.48 -13.15
C ALA A 139 0.32 0.71 -13.28
N ILE A 140 -0.17 1.82 -12.73
CA ILE A 140 -1.59 2.21 -12.72
C ILE A 140 -1.73 3.57 -13.40
N ASP A 141 -2.42 3.63 -14.53
CA ASP A 141 -2.73 4.87 -15.23
C ASP A 141 -4.19 5.23 -14.96
N LEU A 142 -4.38 6.34 -14.23
CA LEU A 142 -5.67 6.94 -13.88
C LEU A 142 -6.05 8.01 -14.90
N GLN A 143 -7.30 7.95 -15.37
CA GLN A 143 -7.91 9.06 -16.09
C GLN A 143 -8.02 10.31 -15.21
N LYS A 144 -8.36 11.45 -15.82
CA LYS A 144 -8.59 12.72 -15.10
C LYS A 144 -9.64 12.61 -13.98
N ARG A 145 -10.61 11.70 -14.11
CA ARG A 145 -11.64 11.40 -13.10
C ARG A 145 -11.45 10.03 -12.43
N GLY A 146 -10.29 9.42 -12.63
CA GLY A 146 -9.93 8.18 -11.94
C GLY A 146 -9.52 8.45 -10.51
N GLU A 147 -9.87 7.51 -9.65
CA GLU A 147 -9.66 7.60 -8.21
C GLU A 147 -9.28 6.24 -7.67
N ILE A 148 -8.39 6.26 -6.68
CA ILE A 148 -8.14 5.14 -5.78
C ILE A 148 -8.81 5.53 -4.46
N THR A 149 -9.90 4.86 -4.10
CA THR A 149 -10.66 5.16 -2.89
C THR A 149 -9.93 4.65 -1.64
N ALA A 150 -10.40 5.06 -0.45
CA ALA A 150 -9.81 4.61 0.80
C ALA A 150 -9.84 3.08 0.91
N HIS A 151 -8.68 2.47 1.15
CA HIS A 151 -8.49 1.04 1.36
C HIS A 151 -7.22 0.81 2.16
N VAL A 152 -7.09 -0.39 2.72
CA VAL A 152 -5.84 -0.91 3.27
C VAL A 152 -5.33 -1.97 2.30
N ASP A 153 -4.06 -1.86 1.93
CA ASP A 153 -3.40 -2.90 1.16
C ASP A 153 -3.33 -4.19 1.97
N SER A 154 -3.72 -5.31 1.37
CA SER A 154 -3.52 -6.61 2.00
C SER A 154 -2.04 -6.85 2.29
N VAL A 155 -1.73 -7.13 3.56
CA VAL A 155 -0.36 -7.38 4.03
C VAL A 155 0.24 -8.58 3.30
N LYS A 156 -0.57 -9.61 3.05
CA LYS A 156 -0.18 -10.83 2.33
C LYS A 156 0.37 -10.54 0.93
N PHE A 157 -0.18 -9.53 0.25
CA PHE A 157 0.17 -9.19 -1.14
C PHE A 157 1.02 -7.92 -1.28
N SER A 158 1.22 -7.16 -0.20
CA SER A 158 1.90 -5.86 -0.24
C SER A 158 3.12 -5.79 0.68
N GLY A 159 3.21 -6.72 1.63
CA GLY A 159 4.21 -6.68 2.67
C GLY A 159 4.04 -5.45 3.56
N TYR A 160 5.15 -4.97 4.11
CA TYR A 160 5.15 -3.93 5.14
C TYR A 160 5.43 -2.53 4.61
N ILE A 161 6.03 -2.42 3.43
CA ILE A 161 6.33 -1.14 2.79
C ILE A 161 5.64 -1.09 1.43
N VAL A 162 4.90 0.01 1.24
CA VAL A 162 4.33 0.39 -0.04
C VAL A 162 5.00 1.69 -0.46
N ALA A 163 5.64 1.67 -1.62
CA ALA A 163 6.25 2.84 -2.22
C ALA A 163 5.59 3.18 -3.56
N GLY A 164 5.50 4.47 -3.83
CA GLY A 164 4.79 5.02 -4.98
C GLY A 164 5.63 6.02 -5.74
N LEU A 165 5.81 5.82 -7.05
CA LEU A 165 6.34 6.87 -7.94
C LEU A 165 5.17 7.50 -8.70
N SER A 166 4.90 8.77 -8.42
CA SER A 166 3.85 9.55 -9.10
C SER A 166 4.42 10.25 -10.32
N LEU A 167 3.76 10.11 -11.46
CA LEU A 167 4.21 10.58 -12.78
C LEU A 167 3.08 11.32 -13.51
N LEU A 168 3.45 12.17 -14.48
CA LEU A 168 2.60 12.96 -15.39
C LEU A 168 1.81 14.11 -14.77
N SER A 169 1.21 13.91 -13.61
CA SER A 169 0.33 14.91 -12.99
C SER A 169 0.32 14.79 -11.47
N PRO A 170 0.19 15.91 -10.74
CA PRO A 170 0.12 15.89 -9.28
C PRO A 170 -1.13 15.15 -8.81
N SER A 171 -1.05 14.60 -7.60
CA SER A 171 -2.17 13.94 -6.91
C SER A 171 -2.06 14.15 -5.41
N ILE A 172 -3.17 13.94 -4.69
CA ILE A 172 -3.22 14.03 -3.23
C ILE A 172 -3.50 12.64 -2.68
N MET A 173 -2.57 12.10 -1.91
CA MET A 173 -2.79 10.91 -1.09
C MET A 173 -3.35 11.33 0.27
N ARG A 174 -4.48 10.76 0.67
CA ARG A 174 -5.06 11.00 2.00
C ARG A 174 -5.01 9.69 2.79
N LEU A 175 -4.33 9.74 3.93
CA LEU A 175 -4.26 8.63 4.86
C LEU A 175 -5.21 8.90 6.03
N LYS A 176 -5.95 7.87 6.44
CA LYS A 176 -6.77 7.88 7.65
C LYS A 176 -6.48 6.59 8.43
N PRO A 177 -6.63 6.58 9.75
CA PRO A 177 -6.66 5.34 10.51
C PRO A 177 -7.72 4.39 9.93
N ALA A 178 -7.34 3.13 9.71
CA ALA A 178 -8.26 2.09 9.29
C ALA A 178 -9.18 1.68 10.45
N ALA A 179 -10.43 1.35 10.14
CA ALA A 179 -11.25 0.60 11.10
C ALA A 179 -10.72 -0.83 11.22
N LEU A 180 -10.91 -1.48 12.36
CA LEU A 180 -10.47 -2.88 12.55
C LEU A 180 -11.07 -3.84 11.51
N THR A 181 -12.27 -3.52 11.00
CA THR A 181 -12.95 -4.29 9.95
C THR A 181 -12.35 -4.11 8.55
N GLU A 182 -11.48 -3.11 8.36
CA GLU A 182 -10.83 -2.80 7.07
C GLU A 182 -9.42 -3.42 6.98
N ILE A 183 -8.92 -4.06 8.06
CA ILE A 183 -7.57 -4.62 8.12
C ILE A 183 -7.63 -6.10 7.74
N ASP A 184 -7.04 -6.44 6.58
CA ASP A 184 -6.67 -7.81 6.24
C ASP A 184 -5.27 -8.09 6.79
N ASP A 185 -5.21 -8.62 8.01
CA ASP A 185 -3.96 -8.99 8.69
C ASP A 185 -3.34 -10.29 8.15
N GLY A 186 -3.95 -10.90 7.12
CA GLY A 186 -3.50 -12.14 6.51
C GLY A 186 -3.73 -13.38 7.38
N ASN A 187 -4.46 -13.26 8.49
CA ASN A 187 -4.82 -14.38 9.34
C ASN A 187 -6.19 -14.91 8.93
N ASP A 188 -6.21 -16.04 8.20
CA ASP A 188 -7.44 -16.78 7.87
C ASP A 188 -8.01 -17.42 9.17
N GLY A 189 -8.62 -16.60 10.03
CA GLY A 189 -9.51 -16.98 11.12
C GLY A 189 -8.93 -17.87 12.23
N ILE A 190 -8.37 -17.28 13.30
CA ILE A 190 -8.56 -17.78 14.67
C ILE A 190 -8.66 -16.57 15.62
N TYR A 191 -9.77 -15.85 15.56
CA TYR A 191 -10.34 -15.26 16.77
C TYR A 191 -11.66 -15.98 17.00
N ASN A 192 -11.57 -17.15 17.65
CA ASN A 192 -12.72 -17.63 18.40
C ASN A 192 -13.09 -16.50 19.34
N THR A 193 -14.24 -15.87 19.10
CA THR A 193 -14.92 -15.06 20.10
C THR A 193 -15.00 -15.94 21.33
N THR A 194 -14.19 -15.63 22.35
CA THR A 194 -14.44 -16.09 23.70
C THR A 194 -15.79 -15.51 24.04
N GLN A 195 -16.85 -16.33 23.91
CA GLN A 195 -18.12 -16.08 24.56
C GLN A 195 -17.79 -15.91 26.03
N GLU A 196 -17.93 -14.68 26.51
CA GLU A 196 -18.05 -14.41 27.93
C GLU A 196 -19.22 -15.25 28.45
N ASN A 197 -18.91 -16.13 29.39
CA ASN A 197 -19.89 -16.83 30.20
C ASN A 197 -20.67 -15.78 31.02
N GLU A 198 -21.82 -15.33 30.51
CA GLU A 198 -22.88 -14.72 31.32
C GLU A 198 -24.12 -15.63 31.31
N ASP A 199 -23.98 -16.81 31.90
CA ASP A 199 -25.14 -17.55 32.41
C ASP A 199 -25.53 -16.96 33.77
N SER A 200 -26.38 -15.94 33.75
CA SER A 200 -27.55 -15.81 34.63
C SER A 200 -28.16 -14.43 34.47
N ILE A 201 -29.32 -14.35 33.81
CA ILE A 201 -30.46 -13.55 34.23
C ILE A 201 -31.66 -14.04 33.39
N ASP A 202 -32.57 -14.71 34.08
CA ASP A 202 -33.93 -14.99 33.62
C ASP A 202 -34.65 -13.67 33.34
N LYS A 203 -35.08 -13.49 32.10
CA LYS A 203 -36.10 -12.53 31.70
C LYS A 203 -37.08 -13.21 30.75
N SER A 204 -37.81 -14.17 31.30
CA SER A 204 -39.24 -14.23 31.01
C SER A 204 -39.84 -12.83 31.18
N ASP A 205 -40.67 -12.45 30.21
CA ASP A 205 -41.33 -11.14 30.04
C ASP A 205 -40.46 -9.98 29.56
N ILE A 206 -40.67 -9.58 28.29
CA ILE A 206 -40.99 -8.19 27.89
C ILE A 206 -41.36 -8.16 26.38
N PHE A 207 -42.67 -7.98 26.18
CA PHE A 207 -43.40 -7.46 25.01
C PHE A 207 -43.66 -8.32 23.76
N LYS A 208 -44.91 -8.82 23.76
CA LYS A 208 -45.84 -9.04 22.64
C LYS A 208 -45.97 -7.83 21.69
N THR A 209 -46.50 -8.17 20.50
CA THR A 209 -47.11 -7.36 19.41
C THR A 209 -46.11 -6.94 18.31
N LYS A 210 -46.35 -7.16 17.02
CA LYS A 210 -47.61 -7.17 16.25
C LYS A 210 -47.71 -8.29 15.20
N SER A 211 -48.98 -8.60 14.98
CA SER A 211 -49.69 -9.49 14.07
C SER A 211 -49.82 -9.00 12.61
N LEU A 212 -50.20 -9.97 11.74
CA LEU A 212 -50.87 -9.87 10.41
C LEU A 212 -49.94 -9.51 9.22
N GLU A 213 -50.06 -10.03 7.99
CA GLU A 213 -50.95 -10.99 7.33
C GLU A 213 -50.38 -11.31 5.93
N GLU A 214 -50.69 -12.50 5.43
CA GLU A 214 -51.09 -12.86 4.05
C GLU A 214 -50.22 -12.72 2.77
N ALA A 215 -50.61 -13.64 1.86
CA ALA A 215 -50.35 -13.84 0.43
C ALA A 215 -49.01 -14.53 0.06
N GLY A 216 -48.96 -15.70 -0.56
CA GLY A 216 -49.98 -16.50 -1.24
C GLY A 216 -49.40 -17.03 -2.55
N HIS A 217 -49.29 -18.35 -2.67
CA HIS A 217 -49.28 -19.26 -3.85
C HIS A 217 -48.31 -20.42 -3.62
#